data_AF-A0A8X6WZ16-F1
#
_entry.id   AF-A0A8X6WZ16-F1
#
_cell.length_a   1.000
_cell.length_b   1.000
_cell.length_c   1.000
_cell.angle_alpha   90.00
_cell.angle_beta   90.00
_cell.angle_gamma   90.00
#
_symmetry.space_group_name_H-M   'P 1'
#
loop_
_entity.id
_entity.type
_entity.pdbx_description
1 polymer ?
#
loop_
_entity_poly.entity_id
_entity_poly.type
_entity_poly.pdbx_seq_one_letter_code
_entity_poly.pdbx_strand_id
1 'polypeptide(L)'
;MSVIAKSKKDVLKLVAEELKLTVPDNARDLDLKILIECSEVYKKDKELVKNIIDYAVEETKIKKEPEHPGGSIFDDAASLANGIFG
;
A
#
# COMPACT_ATOMS: atom_id res chain seq x y z
N MET A 1 8.30 -12.71 -18.07
CA MET A 1 7.02 -12.25 -17.49
C MET A 1 7.31 -11.03 -16.62
N SER A 2 6.69 -9.90 -16.91
CA SER A 2 6.92 -8.66 -16.17
C SER A 2 6.14 -8.67 -14.86
N VAL A 3 6.82 -8.46 -13.74
CA VAL A 3 6.24 -8.37 -12.39
C VAL A 3 5.14 -7.31 -12.29
N ILE A 4 5.21 -6.30 -13.15
CA ILE A 4 4.29 -5.16 -13.20
C ILE A 4 2.99 -5.46 -13.98
N ALA A 5 2.93 -6.57 -14.72
CA ALA A 5 1.85 -6.85 -15.68
C ALA A 5 0.46 -7.04 -15.03
N LYS A 6 0.40 -7.47 -13.77
CA LYS A 6 -0.86 -7.70 -13.03
C LYS A 6 -1.26 -6.56 -12.09
N SER A 7 -0.46 -5.50 -12.01
CA SER A 7 -0.69 -4.37 -11.11
C SER A 7 -1.75 -3.42 -11.67
N LYS A 8 -2.53 -2.79 -10.78
CA LYS A 8 -3.58 -1.82 -11.13
C LYS A 8 -2.98 -0.47 -11.56
N LYS A 9 -3.75 0.34 -12.28
CA LYS A 9 -3.37 1.71 -12.70
C LYS A 9 -2.90 2.56 -11.51
N ASP A 10 -3.56 2.48 -10.37
CA ASP A 10 -3.20 3.22 -9.16
C ASP A 10 -1.81 2.83 -8.63
N VAL A 11 -1.52 1.53 -8.58
CA VAL A 11 -0.20 1.01 -8.17
C VAL A 11 0.88 1.44 -9.15
N LEU A 12 0.59 1.39 -10.46
CA LEU A 12 1.51 1.85 -11.50
C LEU A 12 1.79 3.35 -11.40
N LYS A 13 0.77 4.17 -11.12
CA LYS A 13 0.90 5.62 -10.88
C LYS A 13 1.83 5.88 -9.68
N LEU A 14 1.58 5.20 -8.57
CA LEU A 14 2.32 5.38 -7.32
C LEU A 14 3.78 4.94 -7.45
N VAL A 15 4.04 3.79 -8.07
CA VAL A 15 5.41 3.33 -8.36
C VAL A 15 6.14 4.34 -9.25
N ALA A 16 5.48 4.88 -10.28
CA ALA A 16 6.12 5.84 -11.16
C ALA A 16 6.38 7.19 -10.45
N GLU A 17 5.46 7.67 -9.60
CA GLU A 17 5.72 8.85 -8.73
C GLU A 17 6.89 8.62 -7.77
N GLU A 18 6.97 7.44 -7.15
CA GLU A 18 8.05 7.10 -6.23
C GLU A 18 9.40 7.01 -6.94
N LEU A 19 9.40 6.52 -8.18
CA LEU A 19 10.55 6.56 -9.09
C LEU A 19 10.82 7.96 -9.65
N LYS A 20 10.09 8.98 -9.21
CA LYS A 20 10.14 10.38 -9.67
C LYS A 20 9.96 10.53 -11.19
N LEU A 21 9.21 9.61 -11.78
CA LEU A 21 8.81 9.69 -13.18
C LEU A 21 7.56 10.58 -13.30
N THR A 22 7.50 11.37 -14.36
CA THR A 22 6.31 12.16 -14.65
C THR A 22 5.18 11.24 -15.08
N VAL A 23 4.13 11.15 -14.26
CA VAL A 23 2.93 10.38 -14.60
C VAL A 23 1.86 11.30 -15.17
N PRO A 24 1.50 11.16 -16.45
CA PRO A 24 0.34 11.85 -17.00
C PRO A 24 -0.95 11.31 -16.37
N ASP A 25 -1.90 12.20 -16.06
CA ASP A 25 -3.18 11.76 -15.47
C ASP A 25 -4.00 10.88 -16.45
N ASN A 26 -3.86 11.17 -17.74
CA ASN A 26 -4.43 10.41 -18.84
C ASN A 26 -3.52 9.26 -19.35
N ALA A 27 -2.51 8.87 -18.58
CA ALA A 27 -1.63 7.76 -18.96
C ALA A 27 -2.41 6.44 -19.04
N ARG A 28 -2.08 5.63 -20.04
CA ARG A 28 -2.60 4.27 -20.19
C ARG A 28 -1.82 3.30 -19.32
N ASP A 29 -2.43 2.19 -18.95
CA ASP A 29 -1.79 1.12 -18.16
C ASP A 29 -0.51 0.59 -18.81
N LEU A 30 -0.52 0.50 -20.15
CA LEU A 30 0.65 0.08 -20.93
C LEU A 30 1.76 1.11 -20.92
N ASP A 31 1.43 2.40 -21.05
CA ASP A 31 2.41 3.49 -21.03
C ASP A 31 3.13 3.56 -19.68
N LEU A 32 2.38 3.45 -18.58
CA LEU A 32 2.96 3.42 -17.24
C LEU A 32 3.89 2.22 -17.03
N LYS A 33 3.49 1.04 -17.50
CA LYS A 33 4.35 -0.15 -17.45
C LYS A 33 5.65 0.06 -18.21
N ILE A 34 5.55 0.57 -19.44
CA ILE A 34 6.73 0.83 -20.26
C ILE A 34 7.60 1.90 -19.62
N LEU A 35 7.03 2.96 -19.05
CA LEU A 35 7.77 4.02 -18.34
C LEU A 35 8.60 3.45 -17.18
N ILE A 36 7.99 2.58 -16.38
CA ILE A 36 8.68 1.94 -15.25
C ILE A 36 9.73 0.94 -15.78
N GLU A 37 9.41 0.09 -16.75
CA GLU A 37 10.35 -0.89 -17.31
C GLU A 37 11.53 -0.25 -18.07
N CYS A 38 11.29 0.90 -18.70
CA CYS A 38 12.33 1.71 -19.35
C CYS A 38 13.11 2.59 -18.37
N SER A 39 12.59 2.80 -17.16
CA SER A 39 13.25 3.61 -16.15
C SER A 39 14.61 3.04 -15.80
N GLU A 40 15.59 3.93 -15.70
CA GLU A 40 16.95 3.56 -15.37
C GLU A 40 17.02 2.91 -14.00
N VAL A 41 16.19 3.35 -13.05
CA VAL A 41 16.09 2.77 -11.71
C VAL A 41 15.62 1.31 -11.75
N TYR A 42 14.68 0.96 -12.62
CA TYR A 42 14.25 -0.44 -12.78
C TYR A 42 15.34 -1.33 -13.35
N LYS A 43 16.19 -0.78 -14.22
CA LYS A 43 17.34 -1.50 -14.79
C LYS A 43 18.50 -1.60 -13.82
N LYS A 44 18.69 -0.57 -12.99
CA LYS A 44 19.82 -0.43 -12.06
C LYS A 44 19.58 -1.21 -10.77
N ASP A 45 18.39 -1.07 -10.20
CA ASP A 45 18.04 -1.57 -8.87
C ASP A 45 16.67 -2.26 -8.88
N LYS A 46 16.64 -3.49 -9.42
CA LYS A 46 15.42 -4.31 -9.47
C LYS A 46 14.81 -4.60 -8.09
N GLU A 47 15.64 -4.74 -7.05
CA GLU A 47 15.16 -4.96 -5.68
C GLU A 47 14.42 -3.75 -5.13
N LEU A 48 14.92 -2.53 -5.38
CA LEU A 48 14.21 -1.31 -5.01
C LEU A 48 12.85 -1.24 -5.67
N VAL A 49 12.77 -1.51 -6.98
CA VAL A 49 11.46 -1.45 -7.66
C VAL A 49 10.51 -2.53 -7.13
N LYS A 50 11.02 -3.70 -6.76
CA LYS A 50 10.20 -4.73 -6.14
C LYS A 50 9.65 -4.26 -4.78
N ASN A 51 10.48 -3.61 -3.97
CA ASN A 51 10.08 -3.05 -2.67
C ASN A 51 9.07 -1.90 -2.82
N ILE A 52 9.25 -1.03 -3.81
CA ILE A 52 8.31 0.06 -4.13
C ILE A 52 6.96 -0.52 -4.59
N ILE A 53 6.97 -1.60 -5.39
CA ILE A 53 5.73 -2.28 -5.80
C ILE A 53 5.02 -2.88 -4.59
N ASP A 54 5.74 -3.56 -3.70
CA ASP A 54 5.17 -4.12 -2.46
C ASP A 54 4.54 -3.01 -1.62
N TYR A 55 5.27 -1.90 -1.40
CA TYR A 55 4.77 -0.73 -0.69
C TYR A 55 3.52 -0.13 -1.34
N ALA A 56 3.52 0.08 -2.66
CA ALA A 56 2.39 0.64 -3.39
C ALA A 56 1.14 -0.27 -3.35
N VAL A 57 1.34 -1.59 -3.42
CA VAL A 57 0.26 -2.57 -3.26
C VAL A 57 -0.29 -2.51 -1.84
N GLU A 58 0.57 -2.43 -0.83
CA GLU A 58 0.18 -2.36 0.58
C GLU A 58 -0.57 -1.06 0.89
N GLU A 59 -0.10 0.09 0.40
CA GLU A 59 -0.71 1.40 0.63
C GLU A 59 -2.14 1.48 0.04
N THR A 60 -2.35 0.91 -1.15
CA THR A 60 -3.69 0.84 -1.76
C THR A 60 -4.62 -0.12 -1.02
N LYS A 61 -4.08 -1.06 -0.24
CA LYS A 61 -4.84 -1.99 0.61
C LYS A 61 -5.24 -1.34 1.93
N ILE A 62 -4.33 -0.57 2.53
CA ILE A 62 -4.54 0.14 3.81
C ILE A 62 -5.69 1.15 3.70
N LYS A 63 -5.86 1.83 2.56
CA LYS A 63 -7.00 2.75 2.35
C LYS A 63 -8.38 2.06 2.36
N LYS A 64 -8.46 0.73 2.39
CA LYS A 64 -9.70 -0.04 2.43
C LYS A 64 -10.01 -0.73 3.76
N GLU A 65 -9.09 -0.71 4.70
CA GLU A 65 -9.34 -1.23 6.04
C GLU A 65 -9.11 -0.08 7.01
N PRO A 66 -10.17 0.53 7.60
CA PRO A 66 -9.97 1.17 8.88
C PRO A 66 -9.48 0.05 9.80
N GLU A 67 -8.17 0.02 10.00
CA GLU A 67 -7.57 -0.51 11.21
C GLU A 67 -8.44 -0.02 12.38
N HIS A 68 -9.20 -0.95 12.95
CA HIS A 68 -9.61 -0.85 14.33
C HIS A 68 -8.45 -1.43 15.14
N PRO A 69 -7.46 -0.64 15.61
CA PRO A 69 -6.70 -1.00 16.78
C PRO A 69 -7.58 -0.69 18.00
N GLY A 70 -8.71 -1.37 18.10
CA GLY A 70 -9.58 -1.33 19.27
C GLY A 70 -9.21 -2.49 20.17
N GLY A 71 -8.05 -2.42 20.82
CA GLY A 71 -7.67 -3.38 21.85
C GLY A 71 -8.78 -3.48 22.89
N SER A 72 -9.39 -4.66 22.98
CA SER A 72 -10.18 -5.10 24.12
C SER A 72 -9.24 -5.25 25.32
N ILE A 73 -8.93 -4.13 25.97
CA ILE A 73 -8.15 -4.09 27.23
C ILE A 73 -9.05 -3.69 28.41
N PHE A 74 -10.31 -3.32 28.17
CA PHE A 74 -11.29 -3.07 29.24
C PHE A 74 -12.38 -4.14 29.25
N ASP A 75 -12.01 -5.40 29.53
CA ASP A 75 -12.98 -6.43 29.94
C ASP A 75 -12.99 -6.64 31.47
N ASP A 76 -12.13 -5.96 32.24
CA ASP A 76 -11.88 -6.33 33.65
C ASP A 76 -11.99 -5.16 34.67
N ALA A 77 -13.02 -4.32 34.54
CA ALA A 77 -13.32 -3.29 35.55
C ALA A 77 -14.75 -3.31 36.12
N ALA A 78 -15.62 -4.21 35.65
CA ALA A 78 -17.02 -4.26 36.08
C ALA A 78 -17.30 -5.14 37.33
N SER A 79 -16.30 -5.80 37.91
CA SER A 79 -16.52 -6.76 39.02
C SER A 79 -16.25 -6.25 40.44
N LEU A 80 -16.04 -4.95 40.68
CA LEU A 80 -15.71 -4.44 42.03
C LEU A 80 -16.68 -3.43 42.66
N ALA A 81 -17.91 -3.28 42.17
CA ALA A 81 -18.82 -2.22 42.67
C ALA A 81 -20.22 -2.65 43.14
N ASN A 82 -20.57 -3.93 43.24
CA ASN A 82 -21.85 -4.30 43.89
C ASN A 82 -21.74 -5.57 44.75
N GLY A 83 -21.60 -5.34 46.05
CA GLY A 83 -21.59 -6.38 47.08
C GLY A 83 -21.42 -5.84 48.51
N ILE A 84 -21.40 -4.50 48.68
CA ILE A 84 -21.59 -3.88 49.99
C ILE A 84 -23.02 -3.33 49.98
N PHE A 85 -23.87 -3.93 50.81
CA PHE A 85 -25.26 -3.58 51.12
C PHE A 85 -26.36 -4.39 50.40
N GLY A 86 -26.95 -5.31 51.17
CA GLY A 86 -28.09 -6.17 50.85
C GLY A 86 -28.27 -7.19 51.96
#